data_AF-A0A846X4Y6-F1
#
_entry.id   AF-A0A846X4Y6-F1
#
_cell.length_a   1.000
_cell.length_b   1.000
_cell.length_c   1.000
_cell.angle_alpha   90.00
_cell.angle_beta   90.00
_cell.angle_gamma   90.00
#
_symmetry.space_group_name_H-M   'P 1'
#
loop_
_entity.id
_entity.type
_entity.pdbx_description
1 polymer ?
#
loop_
_entity_poly.entity_id
_entity_poly.type
_entity_poly.pdbx_seq_one_letter_code
_entity_poly.pdbx_strand_id
1 'polypeptide(L)' 'MGMTTTAAEALIARAWTVGEKHRLTGDHALVQAIWALEDAIDHHTTDVGHAAERVENLIGALS' A
#
# COMPACT_ATOMS: atom_id res chain seq x y z
N MET A 1 18.21 3.97 -2.43
CA MET A 1 18.07 3.31 -1.12
C MET A 1 16.69 2.67 -1.11
N GLY A 2 16.57 1.41 -0.70
CA GLY A 2 15.26 0.73 -0.66
C GLY A 2 14.33 1.37 0.37
N MET A 3 13.01 1.17 0.21
CA MET A 3 12.02 1.57 1.21
C MET A 3 12.28 0.85 2.54
N THR A 4 12.12 1.55 3.65
CA THR A 4 12.20 0.98 5.00
C THR A 4 10.83 0.46 5.44
N THR A 5 10.79 -0.52 6.36
CA THR A 5 9.55 -1.01 6.97
C THR A 5 8.69 0.12 7.53
N THR A 6 9.28 1.04 8.30
CA THR A 6 8.57 2.20 8.85
C THR A 6 7.94 3.10 7.79
N ALA A 7 8.64 3.31 6.66
CA ALA A 7 8.08 4.09 5.56
C ALA A 7 6.92 3.38 4.87
N ALA A 8 7.01 2.04 4.74
CA ALA A 8 5.97 1.22 4.17
C ALA A 8 4.71 1.16 5.06
N GLU A 9 4.87 1.02 6.38
CA GLU A 9 3.78 1.08 7.37
C GLU A 9 3.06 2.45 7.32
N ALA A 10 3.82 3.54 7.22
CA ALA A 10 3.25 4.88 7.10
C ALA A 10 2.46 5.04 5.78
N LEU A 11 2.94 4.44 4.69
CA LEU A 11 2.24 4.43 3.41
C LEU A 11 0.93 3.63 3.51
N ILE A 12 0.93 2.46 4.14
CA ILE A 12 -0.26 1.62 4.37
C ILE A 12 -1.33 2.41 5.14
N ALA A 13 -0.97 3.05 6.26
CA ALA A 13 -1.91 3.83 7.05
C ALA A 13 -2.57 4.97 6.24
N ARG A 14 -1.76 5.65 5.41
CA ARG A 14 -2.25 6.72 4.53
C ARG A 14 -3.15 6.15 3.41
N ALA A 15 -2.81 5.00 2.85
CA ALA A 15 -3.59 4.31 1.84
C ALA A 15 -4.96 3.87 2.37
N TRP A 16 -5.02 3.34 3.61
CA TRP A 16 -6.26 3.00 4.27
C TRP A 16 -7.17 4.21 4.47
N THR A 17 -6.61 5.36 4.86
CA THR A 17 -7.38 6.61 4.99
C THR A 17 -8.04 7.01 3.66
N VAL A 18 -7.33 6.85 2.53
CA VAL A 18 -7.89 7.08 1.19
C VAL A 18 -8.95 6.04 0.84
N GLY A 19 -8.69 4.77 1.15
CA GLY A 19 -9.66 3.69 0.96
C GLY A 19 -10.98 3.92 1.70
N GLU A 20 -10.91 4.32 2.97
CA GLU A 20 -12.07 4.65 3.79
C GLU A 20 -12.84 5.86 3.25
N LYS A 21 -12.14 6.94 2.86
CA LYS A 21 -12.74 8.14 2.27
C LYS A 21 -13.59 7.77 1.04
N HIS A 22 -13.13 6.84 0.22
CA HIS A 22 -13.82 6.39 -0.99
C HIS A 22 -14.73 5.16 -0.77
N ARG A 23 -14.85 4.65 0.47
CA ARG A 23 -15.59 3.43 0.84
C ARG A 23 -15.21 2.22 -0.03
N LEU A 24 -13.92 2.07 -0.31
CA LEU A 24 -13.41 0.97 -1.12
C LEU A 24 -13.55 -0.35 -0.37
N THR A 25 -13.90 -1.40 -1.09
CA THR A 25 -14.05 -2.76 -0.56
C THR A 25 -12.83 -3.62 -0.92
N GLY A 26 -12.76 -4.82 -0.34
CA GLY A 26 -11.68 -5.78 -0.54
C GLY A 26 -11.28 -6.02 -2.00
N ASP A 27 -12.24 -6.00 -2.93
CA ASP A 27 -11.99 -6.27 -4.35
C ASP A 27 -11.36 -5.07 -5.10
N HIS A 28 -11.28 -3.90 -4.47
CA HIS A 28 -10.71 -2.72 -5.10
C HIS A 28 -9.18 -2.84 -5.23
N ALA A 29 -8.65 -2.41 -6.38
CA ALA A 29 -7.21 -2.51 -6.67
C ALA A 29 -6.31 -1.88 -5.59
N LEU A 30 -6.73 -0.75 -5.00
CA LEU A 30 -6.02 -0.14 -3.88
C LEU A 30 -5.98 -1.05 -2.64
N VAL A 31 -7.10 -1.66 -2.27
CA VAL A 31 -7.16 -2.52 -1.07
C VAL A 31 -6.30 -3.76 -1.25
N GLN A 32 -6.35 -4.39 -2.42
CA GLN A 32 -5.47 -5.51 -2.78
C GLN A 32 -3.98 -5.12 -2.77
N ALA A 33 -3.65 -3.90 -3.22
CA ALA A 33 -2.27 -3.41 -3.20
C ALA A 33 -1.76 -3.14 -1.77
N ILE A 34 -2.63 -2.66 -0.87
CA ILE A 34 -2.30 -2.49 0.55
C ILE A 34 -1.97 -3.85 1.17
N TRP A 35 -2.81 -4.87 0.98
CA TRP A 35 -2.55 -6.21 1.50
C TRP A 35 -1.27 -6.82 0.94
N ALA A 36 -0.97 -6.62 -0.34
CA ALA A 36 0.29 -7.07 -0.93
C ALA A 36 1.52 -6.38 -0.32
N LEU A 37 1.40 -5.11 0.06
CA LEU A 37 2.47 -4.38 0.75
C LEU A 37 2.62 -4.85 2.20
N GLU A 38 1.51 -5.05 2.93
CA GLU A 38 1.51 -5.65 4.27
C GLU A 38 2.19 -7.03 4.25
N ASP A 39 1.81 -7.90 3.31
CA ASP A 39 2.39 -9.23 3.13
C ASP A 39 3.89 -9.19 2.83
N ALA A 40 4.34 -8.26 1.98
CA ALA A 40 5.74 -8.10 1.64
C ALA A 40 6.59 -7.66 2.85
N ILE A 41 6.03 -6.82 3.72
CA ILE A 41 6.67 -6.38 4.97
C ILE A 41 6.75 -7.54 5.96
N ASP A 42 5.62 -8.19 6.25
CA ASP A 42 5.51 -9.24 7.27
C ASP A 42 6.42 -10.43 6.95
N HIS A 43 6.50 -10.80 5.67
CA HIS A 43 7.34 -11.90 5.19
C HIS A 43 8.76 -11.47 4.79
N HIS A 44 9.15 -10.20 5.02
CA HIS A 44 10.48 -9.66 4.73
C HIS A 44 10.95 -9.95 3.29
N THR A 45 10.05 -9.81 2.31
CA THR A 45 10.35 -10.09 0.92
C THR A 45 11.13 -8.94 0.28
N THR A 46 11.83 -9.20 -0.82
CA THR A 46 12.57 -8.15 -1.56
C THR A 46 11.65 -7.21 -2.36
N ASP A 47 10.33 -7.44 -2.36
CA ASP A 47 9.39 -6.76 -3.26
C ASP A 47 8.67 -5.56 -2.63
N VAL A 48 9.03 -5.19 -1.39
CA VAL A 48 8.42 -4.06 -0.66
C VAL A 48 8.44 -2.76 -1.48
N GLY A 49 9.53 -2.50 -2.21
CA GLY A 49 9.66 -1.29 -3.03
C GLY A 49 8.65 -1.23 -4.19
N HIS A 50 8.43 -2.36 -4.89
CA HIS A 50 7.47 -2.43 -5.99
C HIS A 50 6.03 -2.37 -5.45
N ALA A 51 5.75 -3.12 -4.39
CA ALA A 51 4.44 -3.11 -3.74
C ALA A 51 4.07 -1.69 -3.26
N ALA A 52 5.04 -0.95 -2.71
CA ALA A 52 4.87 0.44 -2.31
C ALA A 52 4.60 1.39 -3.49
N GLU A 53 5.37 1.28 -4.57
CA GLU A 53 5.15 2.09 -5.78
C GLU A 53 3.74 1.88 -6.34
N ARG A 54 3.25 0.64 -6.32
CA ARG A 54 1.88 0.32 -6.72
C ARG A 54 0.84 1.03 -5.86
N VAL A 55 1.01 1.03 -4.53
CA VAL A 55 0.11 1.73 -3.60
C VAL A 55 0.13 3.24 -3.84
N GLU A 56 1.31 3.85 -4.00
CA GLU A 56 1.45 5.30 -4.26
C GLU A 56 0.74 5.72 -5.55
N ASN A 57 0.92 4.96 -6.63
CA ASN A 57 0.26 5.22 -7.92
C ASN A 57 -1.27 5.16 -7.80
N LEU A 58 -1.80 4.17 -7.06
CA LEU A 58 -3.25 4.01 -6.87
C LEU A 58 -3.85 5.10 -5.98
N ILE A 59 -3.12 5.55 -4.95
CA ILE A 59 -3.51 6.74 -4.16
C ILE A 59 -3.58 7.97 -5.05
N GLY A 60 -2.55 8.19 -5.89
CA GLY A 60 -2.49 9.34 -6.81
C GLY A 60 -3.65 9.37 -7.80
N ALA A 61 -4.09 8.20 -8.29
CA ALA A 61 -5.24 8.09 -9.20
C ALA A 61 -6.61 8.36 -8.55
N LEU A 62 -6.69 8.31 -7.21
CA LEU A 62 -7.92 8.55 -6.44
C LEU A 62 -7.99 9.96 -5.83
N SER A 63 -6.91 10.74 -5.97
CA SER A 63 -6.77 12.08 -5.38
C SER A 63 -7.51 13.17 -6.15
#